data_AF-A0A535PDY8-F1
#
_entry.id   AF-A0A535PDY8-F1
#
_cell.length_a   1.000
_cell.length_b   1.000
_cell.length_c   1.000
_cell.angle_alpha   90.00
_cell.angle_beta   90.00
_cell.angle_gamma   90.00
#
_symmetry.space_group_name_H-M   'P 1'
#
loop_
_entity.id
_entity.type
_entity.pdbx_description
1 polymer ?
#
loop_
_entity_poly.entity_id
_entity_poly.type
_entity_poly.pdbx_seq_one_letter_code
_entity_poly.pdbx_strand_id
1 'polypeptide(L)'
;MQVAIYTGKDPGGKRFLSTLERRIEREEIRAWQVRRRSPLTLVHSGDRYASVRVTFTPAGTRGFAKVAREGKLGAFRSPEPALVATIAGTSQVDRVLGFLVGMLTRHAEPLGVEGIGIPLTE
;
A
#
# COMPACT_ATOMS: atom_id res chain seq x y z
N MET A 1 -6.04 -4.03 -8.24
CA MET A 1 -4.58 -4.10 -8.46
C MET A 1 -3.87 -4.41 -7.15
N GLN A 2 -2.68 -5.01 -7.18
CA GLN A 2 -1.87 -5.27 -5.98
C GLN A 2 -0.48 -4.67 -6.15
N VAL A 3 0.16 -4.32 -5.03
CA VAL A 3 1.55 -3.85 -4.95
C VAL A 3 2.21 -4.56 -3.77
N ALA A 4 3.30 -5.27 -4.03
CA ALA A 4 4.17 -5.84 -3.01
C ALA A 4 5.10 -4.75 -2.47
N ILE A 5 5.23 -4.65 -1.15
CA ILE A 5 6.06 -3.63 -0.49
C ILE A 5 7.04 -4.35 0.43
N TYR A 6 8.32 -4.11 0.19
CA TYR A 6 9.44 -4.61 0.99
C TYR A 6 9.92 -3.48 1.89
N THR A 7 9.95 -3.75 3.18
CA THR A 7 10.48 -2.83 4.19
C THR A 7 11.79 -3.40 4.73
N GLY A 8 12.61 -2.57 5.35
CA GLY A 8 13.85 -3.04 6.01
C GLY A 8 13.61 -3.93 7.22
N LYS A 9 14.48 -3.84 8.24
CA LYS A 9 14.35 -4.60 9.51
C LYS A 9 13.04 -4.24 10.26
N ASP A 10 11.92 -4.70 9.74
CA ASP A 10 10.57 -4.37 10.15
C ASP A 10 9.61 -5.51 9.77
N PRO A 11 9.61 -6.61 10.56
CA PRO A 11 8.73 -7.74 10.31
C PRO A 11 7.25 -7.31 10.30
N GLY A 12 6.62 -7.47 9.14
CA GLY A 12 5.22 -7.10 8.91
C GLY A 12 4.98 -5.60 8.63
N GLY A 13 6.02 -4.82 8.32
CA GLY A 13 5.86 -3.43 7.88
C GLY A 13 5.30 -2.50 8.96
N LYS A 14 5.58 -2.75 10.24
CA LYS A 14 5.07 -1.95 11.37
C LYS A 14 5.65 -0.53 11.37
N ARG A 15 6.95 -0.37 11.16
CA ARG A 15 7.60 0.94 11.00
C ARG A 15 6.97 1.70 9.83
N PHE A 16 6.70 1.04 8.71
CA PHE A 16 6.00 1.67 7.58
C PHE A 16 4.64 2.22 8.02
N LEU A 17 3.79 1.37 8.63
CA LEU A 17 2.45 1.76 9.05
C LEU A 17 2.48 2.86 10.12
N SER A 18 3.37 2.75 11.12
CA SER A 18 3.53 3.75 12.18
C SER A 18 4.02 5.09 11.64
N THR A 19 4.97 5.10 10.69
CA THR A 19 5.43 6.35 10.08
C THR A 19 4.32 6.97 9.23
N LEU A 20 3.59 6.15 8.47
CA LEU A 20 2.46 6.61 7.67
C LEU A 20 1.39 7.26 8.56
N GLU A 21 1.05 6.61 9.67
CA GLU A 21 0.11 7.12 10.69
C GLU A 21 0.58 8.46 11.26
N ARG A 22 1.84 8.56 11.72
CA ARG A 22 2.41 9.80 12.26
C ARG A 22 2.41 10.95 11.24
N ARG A 23 2.72 10.68 9.97
CA ARG A 23 2.69 11.69 8.91
C ARG A 23 1.27 12.17 8.65
N ILE A 24 0.27 11.30 8.72
CA ILE A 24 -1.15 11.66 8.59
C ILE A 24 -1.62 12.52 9.76
N GLU A 25 -1.29 12.15 11.00
CA GLU A 25 -1.59 12.96 12.18
C GLU A 25 -1.01 14.38 12.08
N ARG A 26 0.13 14.52 11.40
CA ARG A 26 0.82 15.80 11.16
C ARG A 26 0.48 16.43 9.80
N GLU A 27 -0.59 15.98 9.15
CA GLU A 27 -1.10 16.43 7.84
C GLU A 27 -0.15 16.22 6.65
N GLU A 28 1.01 15.62 6.85
CA GLU A 28 2.05 15.43 5.85
C GLU A 28 1.85 14.14 5.04
N ILE A 29 0.65 13.90 4.49
CA ILE A 29 0.43 13.02 3.30
C ILE A 29 -0.75 13.56 2.48
N ARG A 30 -0.46 14.31 1.40
CA ARG A 30 -1.44 15.12 0.64
C ARG A 30 -2.55 14.38 -0.13
N ALA A 31 -2.72 13.06 0.03
CA ALA A 31 -3.82 12.33 -0.63
C ALA A 31 -4.34 11.07 0.08
N TRP A 32 -3.75 10.63 1.21
CA TRP A 32 -4.19 9.43 1.92
C TRP A 32 -4.63 9.78 3.34
N GLN A 33 -5.88 9.48 3.70
CA GLN A 33 -6.34 9.56 5.08
C GLN A 33 -6.67 8.15 5.58
N VAL A 34 -6.07 7.75 6.71
CA VAL A 34 -6.45 6.53 7.41
C VAL A 34 -7.79 6.79 8.10
N ARG A 35 -8.87 6.22 7.58
CA ARG A 35 -10.13 6.09 8.32
C ARG A 35 -10.28 4.63 8.76
N ARG A 36 -9.79 4.35 9.97
CA ARG A 36 -9.72 3.05 10.67
C ARG A 36 -8.66 2.07 10.13
N ARG A 37 -8.23 1.15 11.01
CA ARG A 37 -7.08 0.20 10.89
C ARG A 37 -7.02 -0.68 9.62
N SER A 38 -8.04 -0.62 8.75
CA SER A 38 -8.07 -1.07 7.35
C SER A 38 -9.53 -0.94 6.88
N PRO A 39 -9.84 -0.51 5.64
CA PRO A 39 -8.96 -0.07 4.54
C PRO A 39 -8.71 1.46 4.49
N LEU A 40 -7.64 1.92 3.82
CA LEU A 40 -7.39 3.35 3.58
C LEU A 40 -8.22 3.87 2.41
N THR A 41 -8.62 5.14 2.48
CA THR A 41 -9.32 5.85 1.40
C THR A 41 -8.45 6.98 0.88
N LEU A 42 -8.37 7.14 -0.45
CA LEU A 42 -7.71 8.30 -1.04
C LEU A 42 -8.60 9.53 -0.81
N VAL A 43 -8.13 10.48 0.00
CA VAL A 43 -8.82 11.75 0.24
C VAL A 43 -8.08 12.82 -0.57
N HIS A 44 -8.55 13.02 -1.79
CA HIS A 44 -8.14 14.13 -2.64
C HIS A 44 -9.13 15.29 -2.48
N SER A 45 -8.76 16.50 -2.90
CA SER A 45 -9.62 17.69 -2.96
C SER A 45 -10.73 17.61 -4.04
N GLY A 46 -11.28 16.42 -4.28
CA GLY A 46 -12.36 16.20 -5.24
C GLY A 46 -12.87 14.76 -5.27
N ASP A 47 -14.15 14.59 -5.59
CA ASP A 47 -14.90 13.33 -5.53
C ASP A 47 -14.35 12.20 -6.43
N ARG A 48 -13.50 12.56 -7.40
CA ARG A 48 -12.99 11.67 -8.46
C ARG A 48 -12.28 10.42 -7.96
N TYR A 49 -11.68 10.46 -6.77
CA TYR A 49 -10.92 9.33 -6.21
C TYR A 49 -11.49 8.78 -4.90
N ALA A 50 -12.58 9.36 -4.40
CA ALA A 50 -13.18 8.98 -3.12
C ALA A 50 -13.69 7.52 -3.11
N SER A 51 -13.96 6.95 -4.28
CA SER A 51 -14.37 5.55 -4.44
C SER A 51 -13.21 4.55 -4.46
N VAL A 52 -11.95 5.02 -4.55
CA VAL A 52 -10.78 4.14 -4.58
C VAL A 52 -10.29 3.86 -3.16
N ARG A 53 -10.20 2.57 -2.83
CA ARG A 53 -9.72 2.05 -1.55
C ARG A 53 -8.38 1.37 -1.70
N VAL A 54 -7.47 1.65 -0.78
CA VAL A 54 -6.18 0.94 -0.67
C VAL A 54 -6.06 0.28 0.68
N THR A 55 -5.86 -1.03 0.65
CA THR A 55 -5.78 -1.86 1.85
C THR A 55 -4.36 -2.36 1.99
N PHE A 56 -3.66 -1.95 3.04
CA PHE A 56 -2.34 -2.49 3.39
C PHE A 56 -2.51 -3.71 4.28
N THR A 57 -1.99 -4.84 3.84
CA THR A 57 -2.14 -6.12 4.51
C THR A 57 -0.75 -6.63 4.91
N PRO A 58 -0.42 -6.69 6.22
CA PRO A 58 0.88 -7.17 6.69
C PRO A 58 1.11 -8.66 6.47
N ALA A 59 2.35 -9.03 6.16
CA ALA A 59 2.83 -10.41 6.16
C ALA A 59 2.50 -11.15 7.46
N GLY A 60 2.33 -12.46 7.39
CA GLY A 60 1.98 -13.30 8.54
C GLY A 60 0.52 -13.19 9.03
N THR A 61 -0.30 -12.31 8.44
CA THR A 61 -1.74 -12.23 8.77
C THR A 61 -2.58 -13.20 7.93
N ARG A 62 -3.74 -13.61 8.44
CA ARG A 62 -4.72 -14.41 7.66
C ARG A 62 -5.15 -13.68 6.38
N GLY A 63 -5.29 -12.36 6.45
CA GLY A 63 -5.61 -11.50 5.30
C GLY A 63 -4.53 -11.58 4.22
N PHE A 64 -3.26 -11.55 4.62
CA PHE A 64 -2.14 -11.71 3.69
C PHE A 64 -2.17 -13.08 3.01
N ALA A 65 -2.35 -14.15 3.77
CA ALA A 65 -2.45 -15.49 3.20
C ALA A 65 -3.61 -15.63 2.20
N LYS A 66 -4.70 -14.87 2.37
CA LYS A 66 -5.81 -14.81 1.40
C LYS A 66 -5.39 -14.06 0.13
N VAL A 67 -4.87 -12.84 0.27
CA VAL A 67 -4.39 -12.00 -0.84
C VAL A 67 -3.29 -12.72 -1.64
N ALA A 68 -2.36 -13.36 -0.94
CA ALA A 68 -1.31 -14.17 -1.55
C ALA A 68 -1.91 -15.36 -2.31
N ARG A 69 -2.87 -16.10 -1.73
CA ARG A 69 -3.54 -17.23 -2.41
C ARG A 69 -4.32 -16.83 -3.66
N GLU A 70 -4.88 -15.62 -3.71
CA GLU A 70 -5.60 -15.07 -4.87
C GLU A 70 -4.71 -14.82 -6.12
N GLY A 71 -3.49 -15.36 -6.17
CA GLY A 71 -2.71 -15.50 -7.41
C GLY A 71 -1.92 -14.27 -7.83
N LYS A 72 -2.33 -13.07 -7.40
CA LYS A 72 -1.94 -11.80 -8.03
C LYS A 72 -0.54 -11.25 -7.69
N LEU A 73 0.26 -11.93 -6.87
CA LEU A 73 1.63 -11.48 -6.55
C LEU A 73 2.71 -12.08 -7.46
N GLY A 74 2.42 -13.18 -8.18
CA GLY A 74 3.38 -13.81 -9.11
C GLY A 74 4.78 -14.02 -8.50
N ALA A 75 5.80 -13.52 -9.19
CA ALA A 75 7.21 -13.60 -8.79
C ALA A 75 7.52 -12.88 -7.46
N PHE A 76 6.70 -11.91 -7.05
CA PHE A 76 6.92 -11.13 -5.82
C PHE A 76 6.52 -11.86 -4.54
N ARG A 77 6.24 -13.17 -4.58
CA ARG A 77 6.00 -13.98 -3.36
C ARG A 77 7.28 -14.45 -2.68
N SER A 78 8.40 -14.48 -3.40
CA SER A 78 9.69 -14.94 -2.87
C SER A 78 10.79 -13.94 -3.27
N PRO A 79 11.40 -13.22 -2.31
CA PRO A 79 11.09 -13.23 -0.88
C PRO A 79 9.68 -12.70 -0.57
N GLU A 80 9.11 -13.10 0.58
CA GLU A 80 7.79 -12.65 1.01
C GLU A 80 7.82 -11.13 1.30
N PRO A 81 6.91 -10.33 0.71
CA PRO A 81 6.86 -8.89 0.96
C PRO A 81 6.31 -8.62 2.35
N ALA A 82 6.82 -7.58 3.02
CA ALA A 82 6.38 -7.19 4.35
C ALA A 82 4.90 -6.73 4.38
N LEU A 83 4.45 -6.10 3.31
CA LEU A 83 3.07 -5.64 3.12
C LEU A 83 2.61 -5.90 1.68
N VAL A 84 1.32 -6.14 1.50
CA VAL A 84 0.66 -6.03 0.20
C VAL A 84 -0.37 -4.92 0.26
N ALA A 85 -0.26 -3.94 -0.65
CA ALA A 85 -1.28 -2.94 -0.88
C ALA A 85 -2.24 -3.43 -1.96
N THR A 86 -3.53 -3.58 -1.63
CA THR A 86 -4.58 -3.90 -2.59
C THR A 86 -5.39 -2.66 -2.93
N ILE A 87 -5.42 -2.29 -4.20
CA ILE A 87 -6.13 -1.12 -4.74
C ILE A 87 -7.42 -1.61 -5.43
N ALA A 88 -8.57 -1.11 -4.97
CA ALA A 88 -9.89 -1.44 -5.50
C ALA A 88 -10.73 -0.18 -5.73
N GLY A 89 -11.47 -0.11 -6.84
CA GLY A 89 -12.30 1.03 -7.22
C GLY A 89 -12.94 0.83 -8.60
N THR A 90 -13.91 1.67 -8.95
CA THR A 90 -14.67 1.58 -10.21
C THR A 90 -14.01 2.29 -11.39
N SER A 91 -13.10 3.23 -11.14
CA SER A 91 -12.27 3.92 -12.15
C SER A 91 -10.98 4.45 -11.51
N GLN A 92 -10.00 4.88 -12.31
CA GLN A 92 -8.77 5.56 -11.86
C GLN A 92 -7.77 4.74 -11.03
N VAL A 93 -7.92 3.41 -10.96
CA VAL A 93 -7.02 2.52 -10.20
C VAL A 93 -5.55 2.68 -10.64
N ASP A 94 -5.27 2.82 -11.93
CA ASP A 94 -3.90 3.00 -12.45
C ASP A 94 -3.28 4.35 -12.06
N ARG A 95 -4.09 5.41 -11.96
CA ARG A 95 -3.59 6.70 -11.45
C ARG A 95 -3.25 6.61 -9.98
N VAL A 96 -4.08 5.92 -9.20
CA VAL A 96 -3.83 5.69 -7.78
C VAL A 96 -2.63 4.79 -7.55
N LEU A 97 -2.42 3.78 -8.41
CA LEU A 97 -1.19 3.01 -8.47
C LEU A 97 0.01 3.93 -8.70
N GLY A 98 -0.01 4.74 -9.76
CA GLY A 98 1.09 5.64 -10.10
C GLY A 98 1.40 6.63 -8.96
N PHE A 99 0.37 7.16 -8.30
CA PHE A 99 0.54 8.02 -7.13
C PHE A 99 1.16 7.26 -5.95
N LEU A 100 0.66 6.07 -5.63
CA LEU A 100 1.17 5.24 -4.54
C LEU A 100 2.64 4.91 -4.78
N VAL A 101 2.99 4.41 -5.95
CA VAL A 101 4.37 4.10 -6.33
C VAL A 101 5.25 5.34 -6.24
N GLY A 102 4.81 6.47 -6.81
CA GLY A 102 5.56 7.72 -6.73
C GLY A 102 5.77 8.23 -5.30
N MET A 103 4.78 8.09 -4.42
CA MET A 103 4.91 8.41 -2.99
C MET A 103 5.91 7.49 -2.30
N LEU A 104 5.79 6.17 -2.50
CA LEU A 104 6.66 5.17 -1.88
C LEU A 104 8.12 5.34 -2.34
N THR A 105 8.36 5.66 -3.62
CA THR A 105 9.71 5.91 -4.14
C THR A 105 10.29 7.22 -3.62
N ARG A 106 9.52 8.33 -3.62
CA ARG A 106 10.01 9.65 -3.15
C ARG A 106 10.25 9.71 -1.65
N HIS A 107 9.50 8.93 -0.87
CA HIS A 107 9.57 8.91 0.58
C HIS A 107 10.01 7.54 1.11
N ALA A 108 10.80 6.80 0.32
CA ALA A 108 11.20 5.44 0.66
C ALA A 108 11.92 5.35 2.01
N GLU A 109 12.97 6.16 2.20
CA GLU A 109 13.76 6.20 3.43
C GLU A 109 12.92 6.54 4.67
N PRO A 110 12.15 7.65 4.72
CA PRO A 110 11.35 7.94 5.90
C PRO A 110 10.29 6.87 6.15
N LEU A 111 9.71 6.27 5.11
CA LEU A 111 8.74 5.18 5.24
C LEU A 111 9.38 3.81 5.55
N GLY A 112 10.72 3.70 5.54
CA GLY A 112 11.43 2.43 5.74
C GLY A 112 11.20 1.41 4.63
N VAL A 113 10.90 1.87 3.41
CA VAL A 113 10.68 1.05 2.21
C VAL A 113 12.03 0.79 1.55
N GLU A 114 12.33 -0.48 1.28
CA GLU A 114 13.54 -0.91 0.57
C GLU A 114 13.24 -1.35 -0.87
N GLY A 115 12.01 -1.74 -1.16
CA GLY A 115 11.62 -2.17 -2.50
C GLY A 115 10.12 -2.21 -2.72
N ILE A 116 9.72 -2.15 -3.99
CA ILE A 116 8.32 -2.18 -4.41
C ILE A 116 8.22 -3.12 -5.62
N GLY A 117 7.31 -4.08 -5.56
CA GLY A 117 6.98 -4.97 -6.67
C GLY A 117 5.58 -4.67 -7.20
N ILE A 118 5.46 -4.39 -8.49
CA ILE A 118 4.16 -4.22 -9.16
C ILE A 118 3.91 -5.49 -9.97
N PRO A 119 3.06 -6.42 -9.51
CA PRO A 119 2.62 -7.52 -10.34
C PRO A 119 1.91 -6.97 -11.57
N LEU A 120 2.51 -7.19 -12.73
CA LEU A 120 1.83 -7.01 -14.00
C LEU A 120 0.84 -8.17 -14.11
N THR A 121 -0.45 -7.84 -14.13
CA THR A 121 -1.48 -8.78 -14.59
C THR A 121 -1.48 -8.70 -16.11
N GLU A 122 -1.16 -9.81 -16.78
CA GLU A 122 -1.48 -10.02 -18.20
C GLU A 122 -2.99 -9.95 -18.44
#